data_AF-A0A4C1XTM4-F1
#
_entry.id   AF-A0A4C1XTM4-F1
#
_cell.length_a   1.000
_cell.length_b   1.000
_cell.length_c   1.000
_cell.angle_alpha   90.00
_cell.angle_beta   90.00
_cell.angle_gamma   90.00
#
_symmetry.space_group_name_H-M   'P 1'
#
loop_
_entity.id
_entity.type
_entity.pdbx_description
1 polymer ?
#
loop_
_entity_poly.entity_id
_entity_poly.type
_entity_poly.pdbx_seq_one_letter_code
_entity_poly.pdbx_strand_id
1 'polypeptide(L)'
;MDRVLGLEVAALAQSRSLQKIQESGDSQIQKYFADKTILVTGGTGFLGKQLTEKLLRSCREIRRIYLLIRPKKGKDVSQRIQDQFSETLYDELRKCFPSFATKIVGVEGDTSEIGLALSEKNKKMLTNELDVIVHVAATVRFDDPIKKAVLTNTRGTRELYYSVMVSPRPVSLRVASRGRAGDGACNSVNRELRFDNEMTKL
;
A
#
# COMPACT_ATOMS: atom_id res chain seq x y z
N MET A 1 22.97 19.23 -34.58
CA MET A 1 21.89 19.12 -33.57
C MET A 1 20.71 18.44 -34.24
N ASP A 2 19.95 17.61 -33.51
CA ASP A 2 18.53 17.20 -33.79
C ASP A 2 18.15 15.73 -33.86
N ARG A 3 19.05 14.75 -33.87
CA ARG A 3 18.60 13.35 -33.67
C ARG A 3 18.17 13.07 -32.23
N VAL A 4 18.91 13.58 -31.25
CA VAL A 4 18.59 13.44 -29.82
C VAL A 4 17.31 14.22 -29.47
N LEU A 5 17.20 15.45 -29.98
CA LEU A 5 16.02 16.31 -29.81
C LEU A 5 14.78 15.70 -30.47
N GLY A 6 14.92 15.13 -31.67
CA GLY A 6 13.84 14.40 -32.34
C GLY A 6 13.39 13.14 -31.58
N LEU A 7 14.33 12.40 -30.97
CA LEU A 7 14.03 11.25 -30.11
C LEU A 7 13.33 11.68 -28.81
N GLU A 8 13.74 12.77 -28.18
CA GLU A 8 13.08 13.33 -26.98
C GLU A 8 11.65 13.79 -27.30
N VAL A 9 11.45 14.49 -28.42
CA VAL A 9 10.11 14.93 -28.86
C VAL A 9 9.22 13.74 -29.17
N ALA A 10 9.72 12.69 -29.81
CA ALA A 10 8.98 11.46 -30.06
C ALA A 10 8.63 10.70 -28.77
N ALA A 11 9.57 10.61 -27.82
CA ALA A 11 9.35 9.99 -26.52
C ALA A 11 8.32 10.75 -25.68
N LEU A 12 8.36 12.10 -25.72
CA LEU A 12 7.35 12.96 -25.09
C LEU A 12 5.97 12.81 -25.75
N ALA A 13 5.91 12.70 -27.08
CA ALA A 13 4.67 12.49 -27.81
C ALA A 13 4.02 11.12 -27.50
N GLN A 14 4.82 10.04 -27.45
CA GLN A 14 4.35 8.73 -26.99
C GLN A 14 3.93 8.73 -25.53
N SER A 15 4.64 9.50 -24.68
CA SER A 15 4.26 9.64 -23.28
C SER A 15 2.88 10.32 -23.14
N ARG A 16 2.57 11.29 -24.01
CA ARG A 16 1.25 11.96 -24.05
C ARG A 16 0.11 11.05 -24.52
N SER A 17 0.35 10.16 -25.47
CA SER A 17 -0.67 9.20 -25.93
C SER A 17 -0.97 8.15 -24.85
N LEU A 18 0.06 7.65 -24.16
CA LEU A 18 -0.11 6.78 -22.99
C LEU A 18 -0.83 7.50 -21.85
N GLN A 19 -0.52 8.78 -21.59
CA GLN A 19 -1.22 9.59 -20.60
C GLN A 19 -2.71 9.74 -20.95
N LYS A 20 -3.06 10.02 -22.21
CA LYS A 20 -4.47 10.08 -22.65
C LYS A 20 -5.23 8.76 -22.47
N ILE A 21 -4.60 7.62 -22.75
CA ILE A 21 -5.21 6.29 -22.53
C ILE A 21 -5.36 6.03 -21.01
N GLN A 22 -4.41 6.49 -20.20
CA GLN A 22 -4.47 6.35 -18.76
C GLN A 22 -5.53 7.27 -18.14
N GLU A 23 -5.79 8.42 -18.75
CA GLU A 23 -6.83 9.38 -18.36
C GLU A 23 -8.24 8.98 -18.84
N SER A 24 -8.36 8.17 -19.90
CA SER A 24 -9.67 7.76 -20.44
C SER A 24 -10.46 6.85 -19.51
N GLY A 25 -9.84 6.31 -18.44
CA GLY A 25 -10.54 5.56 -17.40
C GLY A 25 -10.84 4.09 -17.73
N ASP A 26 -10.41 3.60 -18.90
CA ASP A 26 -10.93 2.35 -19.45
C ASP A 26 -10.13 1.08 -19.12
N SER A 27 -9.01 1.21 -18.39
CA SER A 27 -8.20 0.03 -18.07
C SER A 27 -8.92 -0.93 -17.13
N GLN A 28 -8.65 -2.24 -17.26
CA GLN A 28 -9.19 -3.25 -16.34
C GLN A 28 -8.83 -2.96 -14.87
N ILE A 29 -7.67 -2.34 -14.64
CA ILE A 29 -7.21 -1.95 -13.30
C ILE A 29 -8.11 -0.84 -12.73
N GLN A 30 -8.42 0.19 -13.52
CA GLN A 30 -9.33 1.26 -13.12
C GLN A 30 -10.72 0.71 -12.80
N LYS A 31 -11.24 -0.15 -13.68
CA LYS A 31 -12.54 -0.82 -13.50
C LYS A 31 -12.57 -1.71 -12.25
N TYR A 32 -11.47 -2.41 -11.94
CA TYR A 32 -11.38 -3.23 -10.74
C TYR A 32 -11.43 -2.40 -9.45
N PHE A 33 -10.73 -1.26 -9.42
CA PHE A 33 -10.64 -0.38 -8.25
C PHE A 33 -11.80 0.61 -8.12
N ALA A 34 -12.64 0.74 -9.15
CA ALA A 34 -13.83 1.59 -9.12
C ALA A 34 -14.76 1.18 -7.96
N ASP A 35 -15.19 2.18 -7.20
CA ASP A 35 -16.01 2.02 -5.99
C ASP A 35 -15.43 1.04 -4.96
N LYS A 36 -14.11 0.78 -4.96
CA LYS A 36 -13.49 -0.08 -3.94
C LYS A 36 -13.01 0.72 -2.75
N THR A 37 -13.04 0.08 -1.59
CA THR A 37 -12.36 0.55 -0.39
C THR A 37 -11.06 -0.22 -0.18
N ILE A 38 -9.94 0.50 -0.02
CA ILE A 38 -8.60 -0.09 0.00
C ILE A 38 -7.92 0.18 1.33
N LEU A 39 -7.34 -0.84 1.97
CA LEU A 39 -6.40 -0.66 3.09
C LEU A 39 -4.97 -0.71 2.54
N VAL A 40 -4.17 0.32 2.78
CA VAL A 40 -2.74 0.33 2.45
C VAL A 40 -1.93 0.34 3.75
N THR A 41 -1.13 -0.69 3.96
CA THR A 41 -0.12 -0.68 5.03
C THR A 41 1.22 -0.18 4.50
N GLY A 42 1.97 0.51 5.35
CA GLY A 42 3.25 1.10 4.92
C GLY A 42 3.07 2.30 3.98
N GLY A 43 1.86 2.90 3.94
CA GLY A 43 1.52 4.03 3.07
C GLY A 43 2.34 5.30 3.34
N THR A 44 3.01 5.40 4.48
CA THR A 44 3.93 6.50 4.81
C THR A 44 5.41 6.16 4.54
N GLY A 45 5.71 4.94 4.06
CA GLY A 45 7.05 4.55 3.64
C GLY A 45 7.40 5.15 2.28
N PHE A 46 8.56 4.80 1.74
CA PHE A 46 8.94 5.20 0.38
C PHE A 46 7.90 4.70 -0.63
N LEU A 47 7.94 3.40 -0.95
CA LEU A 47 7.06 2.79 -1.95
C LEU A 47 5.56 3.01 -1.70
N GLY A 48 5.12 2.98 -0.44
CA GLY A 48 3.71 3.15 -0.08
C GLY A 48 3.14 4.52 -0.47
N LYS A 49 3.94 5.59 -0.37
CA LYS A 49 3.53 6.94 -0.80
C LYS A 49 3.31 7.00 -2.30
N GLN A 50 4.26 6.46 -3.08
CA GLN A 50 4.16 6.41 -4.55
C GLN A 50 2.97 5.55 -5.00
N LEU A 51 2.75 4.41 -4.35
CA LEU A 51 1.59 3.58 -4.61
C LEU A 51 0.28 4.35 -4.35
N THR A 52 0.20 5.02 -3.20
CA THR A 52 -1.00 5.81 -2.83
C THR A 52 -1.26 6.93 -3.84
N GLU A 53 -0.22 7.68 -4.22
CA GLU A 53 -0.29 8.69 -5.29
C GLU A 53 -0.80 8.07 -6.59
N LYS A 54 -0.20 6.95 -7.01
CA LYS A 54 -0.52 6.31 -8.29
C LYS A 54 -1.96 5.80 -8.33
N LEU A 55 -2.44 5.22 -7.23
CA LEU A 55 -3.83 4.79 -7.07
C LEU A 55 -4.78 5.98 -7.19
N LEU A 56 -4.52 7.06 -6.47
CA LEU A 56 -5.38 8.26 -6.52
C LEU A 56 -5.38 8.93 -7.89
N ARG A 57 -4.22 9.02 -8.55
CA ARG A 57 -4.10 9.66 -9.86
C ARG A 57 -4.73 8.83 -10.97
N SER A 58 -4.55 7.52 -10.94
CA SER A 58 -4.96 6.62 -12.03
C SER A 58 -6.38 6.08 -11.82
N CYS A 59 -6.77 5.77 -10.59
CA CYS A 59 -8.05 5.15 -10.27
C CYS A 59 -8.93 6.14 -9.51
N ARG A 60 -9.42 7.17 -10.22
CA ARG A 60 -10.18 8.27 -9.62
C ARG A 60 -11.51 7.84 -9.00
N GLU A 61 -12.05 6.70 -9.41
CA GLU A 61 -13.33 6.17 -8.91
C GLU A 61 -13.20 5.34 -7.63
N ILE A 62 -12.01 5.20 -7.05
CA ILE A 62 -11.84 4.59 -5.72
C ILE A 62 -12.75 5.29 -4.72
N ARG A 63 -13.49 4.51 -3.93
CA ARG A 63 -14.41 5.03 -2.91
C ARG A 63 -13.62 5.67 -1.77
N ARG A 64 -12.70 4.90 -1.20
CA ARG A 64 -11.91 5.33 -0.03
C ARG A 64 -10.61 4.51 0.10
N ILE A 65 -9.56 5.16 0.59
CA ILE A 65 -8.28 4.54 0.92
C ILE A 65 -8.03 4.76 2.42
N TYR A 66 -7.94 3.67 3.17
CA TYR A 66 -7.46 3.64 4.54
C TYR A 66 -5.95 3.50 4.56
N LEU A 67 -5.26 4.40 5.25
CA LEU A 67 -3.81 4.31 5.47
C LEU A 67 -3.56 3.82 6.89
N LEU A 68 -2.95 2.64 7.04
CA LEU A 68 -2.50 2.16 8.34
C LEU A 68 -1.24 2.92 8.75
N ILE A 69 -1.33 3.71 9.80
CA ILE A 69 -0.30 4.64 10.25
C ILE A 69 0.06 4.31 11.69
N ARG A 70 1.35 4.02 11.90
CA ARG A 70 1.89 3.79 13.25
C ARG A 70 1.83 5.07 14.08
N PRO A 71 1.38 5.04 15.35
CA PRO A 71 1.44 6.21 16.20
C PRO A 71 2.89 6.64 16.41
N LYS A 72 3.15 7.96 16.44
CA LYS A 72 4.47 8.53 16.75
C LYS A 72 4.29 9.61 17.81
N LYS A 73 5.13 9.61 18.85
CA LYS A 73 5.09 10.64 19.89
C LYS A 73 5.17 12.03 19.26
N GLY A 74 4.20 12.89 19.60
CA GLY A 74 4.17 14.30 19.18
C GLY A 74 3.59 14.59 17.80
N LYS A 75 3.04 13.62 17.07
CA LYS A 75 2.27 13.88 15.84
C LYS A 75 1.03 13.00 15.76
N ASP A 76 -0.11 13.64 15.56
CA ASP A 76 -1.37 12.93 15.28
C ASP A 76 -1.34 12.31 13.87
N VAL A 77 -2.14 11.27 13.64
CA VAL A 77 -2.27 10.63 12.33
C VAL A 77 -2.67 11.63 11.25
N SER A 78 -3.58 12.56 11.55
CA SER A 78 -4.05 13.57 10.60
C SER A 78 -2.90 14.47 10.14
N GLN A 79 -2.05 14.90 11.06
CA GLN A 79 -0.86 15.71 10.76
C GLN A 79 0.13 14.92 9.90
N ARG A 80 0.35 13.64 10.20
CA ARG A 80 1.24 12.79 9.38
C ARG A 80 0.77 12.66 7.93
N ILE A 81 -0.55 12.59 7.72
CA ILE A 81 -1.16 12.56 6.39
C ILE A 81 -0.98 13.90 5.69
N GLN A 82 -1.27 15.01 6.38
CA GLN A 82 -1.12 16.36 5.83
C GLN A 82 0.33 16.65 5.42
N ASP A 83 1.30 16.33 6.30
CA ASP A 83 2.73 16.45 6.00
C ASP A 83 3.08 15.65 4.75
N GLN A 84 2.65 14.40 4.66
CA GLN A 84 2.88 13.55 3.51
C GLN A 84 2.28 14.14 2.22
N PHE A 85 1.05 14.65 2.31
CA PHE A 85 0.34 15.27 1.18
C PHE A 85 0.78 16.70 0.88
N SER A 86 1.76 17.24 1.60
CA SER A 86 2.46 18.48 1.24
C SER A 86 3.72 18.21 0.40
N GLU A 87 4.20 16.97 0.35
CA GLU A 87 5.41 16.61 -0.41
C GLU A 87 5.22 16.84 -1.91
N THR A 88 6.33 17.08 -2.62
CA THR A 88 6.37 17.33 -4.06
C THR A 88 5.84 16.16 -4.88
N LEU A 89 5.93 14.95 -4.33
CA LEU A 89 5.34 13.74 -4.92
C LEU A 89 3.86 13.92 -5.30
N TYR A 90 3.13 14.70 -4.51
CA TYR A 90 1.70 14.92 -4.70
C TYR A 90 1.37 16.23 -5.45
N ASP A 91 2.36 16.96 -5.99
CA ASP A 91 2.14 18.22 -6.72
C ASP A 91 1.18 18.05 -7.89
N GLU A 92 1.45 17.08 -8.77
CA GLU A 92 0.61 16.81 -9.93
C GLU A 92 -0.78 16.30 -9.53
N LEU A 93 -0.86 15.47 -8.49
CA LEU A 93 -2.15 15.03 -7.97
C LEU A 93 -2.97 16.20 -7.41
N ARG A 94 -2.34 17.14 -6.69
CA ARG A 94 -3.00 18.37 -6.20
C ARG A 94 -3.55 19.21 -7.34
N LYS A 95 -2.82 19.33 -8.46
CA LYS A 95 -3.27 20.07 -9.65
C LYS A 95 -4.43 19.37 -10.36
N CYS A 96 -4.31 18.07 -10.61
CA CYS A 96 -5.28 17.32 -11.40
C CYS A 96 -6.53 16.90 -10.62
N PHE A 97 -6.41 16.71 -9.30
CA PHE A 97 -7.51 16.23 -8.46
C PHE A 97 -7.45 16.82 -7.04
N PRO A 98 -7.73 18.13 -6.85
CA PRO A 98 -7.52 18.83 -5.57
C PRO A 98 -8.25 18.21 -4.36
N SER A 99 -9.38 17.53 -4.58
CA SER A 99 -10.19 16.91 -3.53
C SER A 99 -9.75 15.49 -3.13
N PHE A 100 -8.61 14.99 -3.63
CA PHE A 100 -8.14 13.63 -3.36
C PHE A 100 -8.03 13.29 -1.87
N ALA A 101 -7.70 14.27 -1.03
CA ALA A 101 -7.51 14.07 0.40
C ALA A 101 -8.80 13.61 1.10
N THR A 102 -9.98 13.95 0.56
CA THR A 102 -11.28 13.51 1.11
C THR A 102 -11.50 11.99 1.01
N LYS A 103 -10.78 11.33 0.09
CA LYS A 103 -10.82 9.88 -0.08
C LYS A 103 -9.92 9.13 0.89
N ILE A 104 -9.09 9.84 1.65
CA ILE A 104 -8.07 9.23 2.50
C ILE A 104 -8.54 9.30 3.96
N VAL A 105 -8.46 8.16 4.65
CA VAL A 105 -8.70 8.07 6.08
C VAL A 105 -7.52 7.42 6.75
N GLY A 106 -6.93 8.12 7.73
CA GLY A 106 -5.87 7.56 8.56
C GLY A 106 -6.42 6.61 9.60
N VAL A 107 -5.79 5.44 9.73
CA VAL A 107 -6.14 4.44 10.74
C VAL A 107 -4.90 4.16 11.57
N GLU A 108 -5.00 4.40 12.87
CA GLU A 108 -3.95 4.03 13.82
C GLU A 108 -3.79 2.51 13.89
N GLY A 109 -2.55 2.05 13.75
CA GLY A 109 -2.19 0.66 13.98
C GLY A 109 -0.74 0.34 13.61
N ASP A 110 -0.28 -0.83 14.03
CA ASP A 110 1.07 -1.32 13.82
C ASP A 110 1.06 -2.79 13.39
N THR A 111 1.69 -3.09 12.26
CA THR A 111 1.80 -4.44 11.72
C THR A 111 2.69 -5.35 12.57
N SER A 112 3.57 -4.81 13.42
CA SER A 112 4.34 -5.68 14.33
C SER A 112 3.53 -6.14 15.55
N GLU A 113 2.37 -5.53 15.82
CA GLU A 113 1.57 -5.82 17.02
C GLU A 113 0.44 -6.82 16.74
N ILE A 114 0.01 -7.51 17.79
CA ILE A 114 -1.14 -8.43 17.73
C ILE A 114 -2.39 -7.63 17.36
N GLY A 115 -3.22 -8.16 16.47
CA GLY A 115 -4.44 -7.49 16.06
C GLY A 115 -4.19 -6.19 15.27
N LEU A 116 -2.97 -6.00 14.75
CA LEU A 116 -2.48 -4.76 14.14
C LEU A 116 -2.54 -3.53 15.08
N ALA A 117 -2.64 -3.73 16.41
CA ALA A 117 -2.94 -2.69 17.39
C ALA A 117 -4.17 -1.82 17.02
N LEU A 118 -5.16 -2.39 16.32
CA LEU A 118 -6.37 -1.68 15.95
C LEU A 118 -7.30 -1.52 17.16
N SER A 119 -7.97 -0.36 17.25
CA SER A 119 -9.13 -0.23 18.12
C SER A 119 -10.28 -1.10 17.60
N GLU A 120 -11.15 -1.57 18.50
CA GLU A 120 -12.33 -2.35 18.11
C GLU A 120 -13.24 -1.61 17.10
N LYS A 121 -13.31 -0.28 17.21
CA LYS A 121 -14.02 0.57 16.24
C LYS A 121 -13.38 0.47 14.85
N ASN A 122 -12.07 0.67 14.75
CA ASN A 122 -11.35 0.61 13.48
C ASN A 122 -11.40 -0.80 12.89
N LYS A 123 -11.24 -1.83 13.72
CA LYS A 123 -11.34 -3.23 13.31
C LYS A 123 -12.70 -3.55 12.69
N LYS A 124 -13.80 -3.14 13.34
CA LYS A 124 -15.17 -3.32 12.81
C LYS A 124 -15.38 -2.56 11.51
N MET A 125 -14.98 -1.29 11.45
CA MET A 125 -15.05 -0.47 10.23
C MET A 125 -14.34 -1.14 9.07
N LEU A 126 -13.08 -1.54 9.26
CA LEU A 126 -12.27 -2.20 8.23
C LEU A 126 -12.89 -3.53 7.80
N THR A 127 -13.34 -4.36 8.74
CA THR A 127 -13.96 -5.67 8.44
C THR A 127 -15.24 -5.53 7.60
N ASN A 128 -15.99 -4.45 7.77
CA ASN A 128 -17.27 -4.24 7.10
C ASN A 128 -17.14 -3.59 5.71
N GLU A 129 -16.20 -2.65 5.55
CA GLU A 129 -16.12 -1.78 4.37
C GLU A 129 -15.01 -2.16 3.39
N LEU A 130 -14.02 -2.97 3.78
CA LEU A 130 -12.85 -3.25 2.94
C LEU A 130 -13.10 -4.24 1.81
N ASP A 131 -12.60 -3.88 0.63
CA ASP A 131 -12.59 -4.72 -0.56
C ASP A 131 -11.18 -5.17 -0.96
N VAL A 132 -10.16 -4.35 -0.72
CA VAL A 132 -8.78 -4.65 -1.13
C VAL A 132 -7.81 -4.29 -0.03
N ILE A 133 -6.80 -5.14 0.17
CA ILE A 133 -5.68 -4.85 1.06
C ILE A 133 -4.39 -4.83 0.24
N VAL A 134 -3.65 -3.74 0.31
CA VAL A 134 -2.29 -3.63 -0.26
C VAL A 134 -1.28 -3.54 0.87
N HIS A 135 -0.58 -4.65 1.11
CA HIS A 135 0.38 -4.79 2.20
C HIS A 135 1.80 -4.47 1.71
N VAL A 136 2.29 -3.28 2.05
CA VAL A 136 3.65 -2.79 1.70
C VAL A 136 4.50 -2.56 2.95
N ALA A 137 3.91 -2.62 4.14
CA ALA A 137 4.65 -2.49 5.39
C ALA A 137 5.64 -3.65 5.56
N ALA A 138 6.93 -3.32 5.56
CA ALA A 138 8.02 -4.23 5.86
C ALA A 138 9.18 -3.45 6.46
N THR A 139 10.01 -4.14 7.25
CA THR A 139 11.40 -3.70 7.43
C THR A 139 12.25 -4.25 6.30
N VAL A 140 12.99 -3.35 5.65
CA VAL A 140 13.92 -3.65 4.54
C VAL A 140 15.38 -3.48 4.97
N ARG A 141 15.61 -3.28 6.26
CA ARG A 141 16.94 -3.15 6.86
C ARG A 141 17.54 -4.53 7.06
N PHE A 142 18.70 -4.78 6.48
CA PHE A 142 19.41 -6.05 6.60
C PHE A 142 20.12 -6.23 7.95
N ASP A 143 20.32 -5.14 8.67
CA ASP A 143 20.93 -5.05 10.00
C ASP A 143 19.90 -5.06 11.15
N ASP A 144 18.60 -5.15 10.83
CA ASP A 144 17.57 -5.28 11.86
C ASP A 144 17.68 -6.64 12.58
N PRO A 145 17.43 -6.71 13.90
CA PRO A 145 17.36 -7.99 14.61
C PRO A 145 16.34 -8.92 13.94
N ILE A 146 16.70 -10.20 13.79
CA ILE A 146 15.85 -11.22 13.13
C ILE A 146 14.45 -11.23 13.74
N LYS A 147 14.34 -11.13 15.07
CA LYS A 147 13.05 -11.05 15.77
C LYS A 147 12.18 -9.92 15.20
N LYS A 148 12.71 -8.71 15.06
CA LYS A 148 11.99 -7.55 14.51
C LYS A 148 11.56 -7.79 13.06
N ALA A 149 12.43 -8.37 12.24
CA ALA A 149 12.12 -8.72 10.85
C ALA A 149 11.00 -9.75 10.75
N VAL A 150 11.02 -10.79 11.58
CA VAL A 150 9.97 -11.82 11.65
C VAL A 150 8.64 -11.22 12.10
N LEU A 151 8.65 -10.38 13.15
CA LEU A 151 7.42 -9.75 13.65
C LEU A 151 6.79 -8.82 12.60
N THR A 152 7.61 -8.05 11.88
CA THR A 152 7.08 -7.08 10.91
C THR A 152 6.68 -7.74 9.60
N ASN A 153 7.56 -8.56 9.01
CA ASN A 153 7.41 -9.03 7.63
C ASN A 153 6.59 -10.33 7.54
N THR A 154 6.67 -11.17 8.57
CA THR A 154 5.99 -12.47 8.59
C THR A 154 4.73 -12.42 9.45
N ARG A 155 4.86 -12.08 10.74
CA ARG A 155 3.69 -11.99 11.64
C ARG A 155 2.75 -10.88 11.20
N GLY A 156 3.23 -9.73 10.77
CA GLY A 156 2.35 -8.64 10.34
C GLY A 156 1.37 -8.99 9.23
N THR A 157 1.75 -9.87 8.30
CA THR A 157 0.79 -10.38 7.30
C THR A 157 -0.21 -11.38 7.90
N ARG A 158 0.22 -12.22 8.84
CA ARG A 158 -0.67 -13.10 9.61
C ARG A 158 -1.72 -12.28 10.36
N GLU A 159 -1.29 -11.25 11.09
CA GLU A 159 -2.19 -10.38 11.86
C GLU A 159 -3.17 -9.64 10.96
N LEU A 160 -2.74 -9.23 9.77
CA LEU A 160 -3.62 -8.62 8.77
C LEU A 160 -4.71 -9.60 8.29
N TYR A 161 -4.35 -10.85 8.03
CA TYR A 161 -5.31 -11.89 7.68
C TYR A 161 -6.35 -12.12 8.79
N TYR A 162 -5.90 -12.36 10.02
CA TYR A 162 -6.82 -12.65 11.14
C TYR A 162 -7.60 -11.43 11.66
N SER A 163 -7.06 -10.22 11.51
CA SER A 163 -7.73 -9.02 12.04
C SER A 163 -8.77 -8.46 11.08
N VAL A 164 -8.58 -8.67 9.77
CA VAL A 164 -9.33 -7.97 8.72
C VAL A 164 -9.95 -8.91 7.69
N MET A 165 -9.30 -10.04 7.35
CA MET A 165 -9.76 -10.97 6.30
C MET A 165 -10.69 -12.08 6.81
N VAL A 166 -11.18 -12.00 8.04
CA VAL A 166 -12.23 -12.92 8.56
C VAL A 166 -13.57 -12.68 7.84
N SER A 167 -13.71 -11.54 7.16
CA SER A 167 -14.83 -11.25 6.24
C SER A 167 -14.53 -11.83 4.85
N PRO A 168 -15.51 -12.44 4.14
CA PRO A 168 -15.29 -13.12 2.84
C PRO A 168 -14.99 -12.17 1.65
N ARG A 169 -14.74 -10.88 1.89
CA ARG A 169 -14.72 -9.83 0.87
C ARG A 169 -13.34 -9.37 0.35
N PRO A 170 -12.27 -9.27 1.16
CA PRO A 170 -11.08 -8.56 0.74
C PRO A 170 -10.10 -9.41 -0.07
N VAL A 171 -9.64 -8.88 -1.20
CA VAL A 171 -8.48 -9.42 -1.95
C VAL A 171 -7.20 -8.82 -1.39
N SER A 172 -6.18 -9.64 -1.08
CA SER A 172 -4.89 -9.17 -0.57
C SER A 172 -3.79 -9.18 -1.64
N LEU A 173 -3.14 -8.04 -1.82
CA LEU A 173 -1.93 -7.86 -2.61
C LEU A 173 -0.74 -7.60 -1.67
N ARG A 174 0.29 -8.44 -1.76
CA ARG A 174 1.51 -8.35 -0.92
C ARG A 174 2.71 -7.95 -1.77
N VAL A 175 3.47 -6.96 -1.30
CA VAL A 175 4.77 -6.63 -1.88
C VAL A 175 5.86 -7.37 -1.12
N ALA A 176 6.67 -8.15 -1.84
CA ALA A 176 7.82 -8.87 -1.28
C ALA A 176 9.13 -8.39 -1.93
N SER A 177 10.18 -8.24 -1.14
CA SER A 177 11.53 -8.00 -1.66
C SER A 177 12.19 -9.32 -2.02
N ARG A 178 12.97 -9.32 -3.11
CA ARG A 178 13.81 -10.47 -3.48
C ARG A 178 15.03 -10.48 -2.56
N GLY A 179 15.10 -11.42 -1.62
CA GLY A 179 16.31 -11.67 -0.84
C GLY A 179 17.42 -12.24 -1.73
N ARG A 180 18.69 -11.92 -1.44
CA ARG A 180 19.79 -12.75 -1.94
C ARG A 180 19.65 -14.11 -1.26
N ALA A 181 19.19 -15.11 -2.01
CA ALA A 181 19.39 -16.48 -1.60
C ALA A 181 20.91 -16.71 -1.55
N GLY A 182 21.44 -17.16 -0.42
CA GLY A 182 22.70 -17.91 -0.46
C GLY A 182 22.47 -19.12 -1.36
N ASP A 183 23.45 -19.44 -2.21
CA ASP A 183 23.35 -20.49 -3.22
C ASP A 183 22.71 -21.78 -2.67
N GLY A 184 21.46 -22.00 -3.04
CA GLY A 184 20.62 -23.04 -2.46
C GLY A 184 19.19 -22.94 -3.00
N ALA A 185 18.93 -23.73 -4.03
CA ALA A 185 17.65 -23.94 -4.74
C ALA A 185 16.39 -23.33 -4.10
N CYS A 186 15.87 -22.26 -4.71
CA CYS A 186 14.51 -21.80 -4.50
C CYS A 186 13.55 -22.72 -5.26
N ASN A 187 13.15 -23.84 -4.64
CA ASN A 187 11.97 -24.57 -5.10
C ASN A 187 10.73 -23.81 -4.66
N SER A 188 9.95 -23.35 -5.63
CA SER A 188 8.64 -22.76 -5.45
C SER A 188 7.69 -23.79 -4.83
N VAL A 189 7.57 -23.79 -3.50
CA VAL A 189 6.56 -24.57 -2.80
C VAL A 189 5.31 -23.70 -2.69
N ASN A 190 4.35 -23.93 -3.58
CA ASN A 190 2.94 -23.59 -3.35
C ASN A 190 2.43 -24.48 -2.21
N ARG A 191 2.71 -24.10 -0.95
CA ARG A 191 2.03 -24.65 0.22
C ARG A 191 1.08 -23.59 0.74
N GLU A 192 -0.17 -23.99 0.85
CA GLU A 192 -1.20 -23.34 1.64
C GLU A 192 -0.59 -22.89 2.98
N LEU A 193 -0.61 -21.57 3.26
CA LEU A 193 -0.03 -20.98 4.46
C LEU A 193 -0.84 -21.42 5.69
N ARG A 194 -0.52 -22.58 6.26
CA ARG A 194 -0.93 -22.93 7.62
C ARG A 194 -0.06 -22.14 8.59
N PHE A 195 -0.61 -21.07 9.15
CA PHE A 195 0.04 -20.32 10.20
C PHE A 195 -0.16 -21.05 11.54
N ASP A 196 0.80 -21.88 11.92
CA ASP A 196 0.80 -22.53 13.22
C ASP A 196 0.83 -21.49 14.37
N ASN A 197 0.15 -21.79 15.49
CA ASN A 197 -0.01 -20.91 16.65
C ASN A 197 1.30 -20.53 17.39
N GLU A 198 2.45 -21.06 16.95
CA GLU A 198 3.77 -20.77 17.49
C GLU A 198 4.18 -19.30 17.30
N MET A 199 3.75 -18.64 16.21
CA MET A 199 4.09 -17.24 15.90
C MET A 199 3.48 -16.21 16.87
N THR A 200 2.48 -16.62 17.65
CA THR A 200 1.90 -15.80 18.72
C THR A 200 2.77 -15.74 19.97
N LYS A 201 3.73 -16.67 20.12
CA LYS A 201 4.67 -16.74 21.27
C LYS A 201 5.95 -15.91 21.08
N LEU A 202 6.17 -15.34 19.88
CA LEU A 202 7.34 -14.50 19.54
C LEU A 202 7.14 -13.04 19.97
#